data_AF-A0A7J8H842-F1
#
_entry.id   AF-A0A7J8H842-F1
#
_cell.length_a   1.000
_cell.length_b   1.000
_cell.length_c   1.000
_cell.angle_alpha   90.00
_cell.angle_beta   90.00
_cell.angle_gamma   90.00
#
_symmetry.space_group_name_H-M   'P 1'
#
loop_
_entity.id
_entity.type
_entity.pdbx_description
1 polymer ?
#
loop_
_entity_poly.entity_id
_entity_poly.type
_entity_poly.pdbx_seq_one_letter_code
_entity_poly.pdbx_strand_id
1 'polypeptide(L)'
;MEEGKEGGTWLGISTRGKLAAITNYLQPKLDLEARGRGKLVAQFLTTDMDSLSYLKKVSAEGHLYNGFNLIAADLSTEKGDVICYYGNRGEPEPIVLEPGTYGLSNALLETPWRKLCFGKQLFLEAVEQCQGLPKEVLITQLLDVLNNEEAQLPDPAIEDQGREYVQAFLSKYSAVCVRCPDYGTRTNTVILVDADGHVTFTERSMLDKDPSRWETSTHEFRLQS
;
A
#
# COMPACT_ATOMS: atom_id res chain seq x y z
N MET A 1 -4.93 -25.49 -4.59
CA MET A 1 -4.86 -24.02 -4.73
C MET A 1 -3.51 -23.72 -5.35
N GLU A 2 -3.45 -22.87 -6.38
CA GLU A 2 -2.17 -22.42 -6.93
C GLU A 2 -1.46 -21.53 -5.90
N GLU A 3 -0.14 -21.65 -5.81
CA GLU A 3 0.70 -20.72 -5.05
C GLU A 3 0.41 -19.28 -5.54
N GLY A 4 -0.04 -18.41 -4.63
CA GLY A 4 -0.46 -17.04 -4.96
C GLY A 4 -1.95 -16.86 -5.30
N LYS A 5 -2.78 -17.91 -5.29
CA LYS A 5 -4.25 -17.84 -5.42
C LYS A 5 -4.96 -18.46 -4.21
N GLU A 6 -4.52 -18.11 -3.01
CA GLU A 6 -5.02 -18.67 -1.75
C GLU A 6 -6.31 -18.01 -1.21
N GLY A 7 -6.95 -17.15 -2.01
CA GLY A 7 -8.10 -16.36 -1.59
C GLY A 7 -7.66 -15.22 -0.68
N GLY A 8 -7.71 -13.99 -1.18
CA GLY A 8 -7.22 -12.82 -0.48
C GLY A 8 -7.21 -11.58 -1.35
N THR A 9 -7.00 -10.43 -0.72
CA THR A 9 -6.76 -9.16 -1.41
C THR A 9 -5.60 -8.43 -0.75
N TRP A 10 -4.91 -7.57 -1.49
CA TRP A 10 -3.81 -6.76 -0.97
C TRP A 10 -4.27 -5.37 -0.52
N LEU A 11 -5.39 -4.88 -1.06
CA LEU A 11 -6.00 -3.59 -0.78
C LEU A 11 -7.52 -3.74 -0.85
N GLY A 12 -8.24 -2.99 -0.02
CA GLY A 12 -9.66 -2.80 -0.20
C GLY A 12 -10.24 -1.77 0.76
N ILE A 13 -11.45 -1.32 0.42
CA ILE A 13 -12.28 -0.47 1.25
C ILE A 13 -13.72 -1.01 1.22
N SER A 14 -14.41 -0.99 2.36
CA SER A 14 -15.81 -1.40 2.48
C SER A 14 -16.72 -0.19 2.61
N THR A 15 -18.01 -0.36 2.31
CA THR A 15 -19.03 0.67 2.55
C THR A 15 -19.17 1.02 4.03
N ARG A 16 -18.72 0.16 4.95
CA ARG A 16 -18.71 0.40 6.41
C ARG A 16 -17.50 1.21 6.91
N GLY A 17 -16.68 1.75 6.00
CA GLY A 17 -15.51 2.55 6.38
C GLY A 17 -14.25 1.75 6.74
N LYS A 18 -14.27 0.42 6.69
CA LYS A 18 -13.05 -0.39 6.83
C LYS A 18 -12.18 -0.24 5.59
N LEU A 19 -10.95 0.24 5.72
CA LEU A 19 -9.92 0.22 4.66
C LEU A 19 -8.69 -0.53 5.17
N ALA A 20 -8.11 -1.40 4.34
CA ALA A 20 -6.84 -2.02 4.68
C ALA A 20 -5.97 -2.28 3.45
N ALA A 21 -4.65 -2.22 3.67
CA ALA A 21 -3.64 -2.46 2.66
C ALA A 21 -2.47 -3.24 3.27
N ILE A 22 -1.93 -4.19 2.52
CA ILE A 22 -0.75 -4.96 2.94
C ILE A 22 0.39 -4.78 1.93
N THR A 23 1.60 -4.56 2.43
CA THR A 23 2.82 -4.60 1.61
C THR A 23 3.75 -5.71 2.08
N ASN A 24 4.66 -6.13 1.19
CA ASN A 24 5.73 -7.02 1.58
C ASN A 24 6.73 -6.29 2.47
N TYR A 25 7.62 -7.04 3.12
CA TYR A 25 8.88 -6.50 3.63
C TYR A 25 10.01 -7.20 2.87
N LEU A 26 10.93 -6.42 2.30
CA LEU A 26 12.11 -6.92 1.61
C LEU A 26 13.02 -7.58 2.65
N GLN A 27 13.08 -8.90 2.61
CA GLN A 27 13.94 -9.70 3.47
C GLN A 27 14.78 -10.68 2.63
N PRO A 28 16.08 -10.85 2.91
CA PRO A 28 16.95 -11.72 2.11
C PRO A 28 16.59 -13.22 2.18
N LYS A 29 15.99 -13.66 3.29
CA LYS A 29 15.63 -15.06 3.51
C LYS A 29 14.14 -15.19 3.76
N LEU A 30 13.48 -16.05 3.00
CA LEU A 30 12.08 -16.43 3.21
C LEU A 30 12.00 -17.72 4.01
N ASP A 31 10.99 -17.80 4.89
CA ASP A 31 10.56 -19.05 5.50
C ASP A 31 9.47 -19.68 4.64
N LEU A 32 9.70 -20.90 4.16
CA LEU A 32 8.76 -21.60 3.27
C LEU A 32 7.56 -22.19 4.03
N GLU A 33 7.69 -22.36 5.35
CA GLU A 33 6.61 -22.87 6.21
C GLU A 33 5.77 -21.75 6.82
N ALA A 34 6.11 -20.48 6.54
CA ALA A 34 5.36 -19.34 7.02
C ALA A 34 3.96 -19.26 6.41
N ARG A 35 2.99 -18.78 7.21
CA ARG A 35 1.61 -18.61 6.77
C ARG A 35 1.49 -17.60 5.64
N GLY A 36 0.56 -17.86 4.72
CA GLY A 36 0.14 -16.90 3.70
C GLY A 36 -0.55 -15.68 4.32
N ARG A 37 -0.27 -14.49 3.76
CA ARG A 37 -0.79 -13.20 4.27
C ARG A 37 -2.07 -12.73 3.59
N GLY A 38 -2.51 -13.41 2.53
CA GLY A 38 -3.58 -12.93 1.63
C GLY A 38 -4.92 -12.68 2.33
N LYS A 39 -5.21 -13.36 3.45
CA LYS A 39 -6.47 -13.22 4.18
C LYS A 39 -6.51 -12.05 5.15
N LEU A 40 -5.36 -11.46 5.50
CA LEU A 40 -5.29 -10.42 6.54
C LEU A 40 -6.13 -9.19 6.20
N VAL A 41 -6.12 -8.75 4.94
CA VAL A 41 -6.94 -7.62 4.49
C VAL A 41 -8.41 -8.00 4.43
N ALA A 42 -8.76 -9.13 3.78
CA ALA A 42 -10.14 -9.57 3.64
C ALA A 42 -10.84 -9.83 5.00
N GLN A 43 -10.09 -10.36 5.99
CA GLN A 43 -10.58 -10.56 7.35
C GLN A 43 -10.84 -9.22 8.06
N PHE A 44 -9.98 -8.21 7.86
CA PHE A 44 -10.24 -6.87 8.42
C PHE A 44 -11.47 -6.21 7.80
N LEU A 45 -11.64 -6.30 6.48
CA LEU A 45 -12.78 -5.68 5.79
C LEU A 45 -14.13 -6.27 6.22
N THR A 46 -14.15 -7.52 6.71
CA THR A 46 -15.37 -8.24 7.07
C THR A 46 -15.60 -8.34 8.58
N THR A 47 -14.59 -8.12 9.41
CA THR A 47 -14.72 -8.15 10.88
C THR A 47 -15.43 -6.91 11.42
N ASP A 48 -15.95 -7.03 12.65
CA ASP A 48 -16.50 -5.93 13.43
C ASP A 48 -15.47 -5.34 14.43
N MET A 49 -14.26 -5.91 14.50
CA MET A 49 -13.15 -5.36 15.31
C MET A 49 -12.66 -4.03 14.75
N ASP A 50 -12.39 -3.05 15.62
CA ASP A 50 -11.69 -1.82 15.24
C ASP A 50 -10.24 -2.10 14.77
N SER A 51 -9.67 -1.15 14.02
CA SER A 51 -8.36 -1.20 13.38
C SER A 51 -7.25 -1.54 14.37
N LEU A 52 -7.21 -0.87 15.53
CA LEU A 52 -6.18 -1.09 16.53
C LEU A 52 -6.31 -2.48 17.18
N SER A 53 -7.51 -2.87 17.59
CA SER A 53 -7.78 -4.19 18.16
C SER A 53 -7.44 -5.31 17.16
N TYR A 54 -7.77 -5.11 15.88
CA TYR A 54 -7.45 -6.07 14.84
C TYR A 54 -5.93 -6.21 14.64
N LEU A 55 -5.20 -5.09 14.54
CA LEU A 55 -3.74 -5.14 14.41
C LEU A 55 -3.05 -5.75 15.63
N LYS A 56 -3.56 -5.55 16.85
CA LYS A 56 -3.04 -6.22 18.06
C LYS A 56 -3.23 -7.73 18.01
N LYS A 57 -4.37 -8.19 17.48
CA LYS A 57 -4.59 -9.62 17.24
C LYS A 57 -3.60 -10.17 16.22
N VAL A 58 -3.37 -9.44 15.14
CA VAL A 58 -2.39 -9.82 14.10
C VAL A 58 -0.96 -9.82 14.66
N SER A 59 -0.60 -8.85 15.50
CA SER A 59 0.76 -8.73 16.04
C SER A 59 1.14 -9.88 16.97
N ALA A 60 0.18 -10.40 17.76
CA ALA A 60 0.37 -11.59 18.57
C ALA A 60 0.80 -12.83 17.75
N GLU A 61 0.36 -12.90 16.48
CA GLU A 61 0.69 -13.98 15.54
C GLU A 61 1.71 -13.56 14.47
N GLY A 62 2.28 -12.35 14.55
CA GLY A 62 3.12 -11.77 13.50
C GLY A 62 4.36 -12.59 13.13
N HIS A 63 4.88 -13.37 14.10
CA HIS A 63 6.01 -14.28 13.94
C HIS A 63 5.72 -15.50 13.04
N LEU A 64 4.44 -15.81 12.77
CA LEU A 64 4.02 -16.92 11.92
C LEU A 64 4.07 -16.58 10.42
N TYR A 65 4.43 -15.35 10.06
CA TYR A 65 4.42 -14.85 8.69
C TYR A 65 5.81 -14.41 8.24
N ASN A 66 6.07 -14.52 6.94
CA ASN A 66 7.15 -13.75 6.30
C ASN A 66 6.89 -12.24 6.45
N GLY A 67 7.94 -11.43 6.34
CA GLY A 67 7.89 -10.01 6.61
C GLY A 67 6.81 -9.27 5.82
N PHE A 68 6.05 -8.41 6.49
CA PHE A 68 4.97 -7.63 5.91
C PHE A 68 4.71 -6.35 6.69
N ASN A 69 3.97 -5.45 6.05
CA ASN A 69 3.36 -4.30 6.67
C ASN A 69 1.86 -4.34 6.43
N LEU A 70 1.06 -3.91 7.41
CA LEU A 70 -0.39 -3.85 7.33
C LEU A 70 -0.86 -2.49 7.84
N ILE A 71 -1.58 -1.77 6.99
CA ILE A 71 -2.36 -0.58 7.34
C ILE A 71 -3.81 -1.02 7.47
N ALA A 72 -4.46 -0.60 8.56
CA ALA A 72 -5.88 -0.81 8.79
C ALA A 72 -6.50 0.52 9.25
N ALA A 73 -7.64 0.89 8.68
CA ALA A 73 -8.32 2.15 8.96
C ALA A 73 -9.82 1.92 9.19
N ASP A 74 -10.34 2.60 10.19
CA ASP A 74 -11.77 2.81 10.40
C ASP A 74 -12.09 4.25 10.00
N LEU A 75 -12.78 4.43 8.88
CA LEU A 75 -13.19 5.73 8.35
C LEU A 75 -14.63 6.04 8.77
N SER A 76 -14.88 7.22 9.34
CA SER A 76 -16.20 7.58 9.83
C SER A 76 -16.42 9.09 9.87
N THR A 77 -17.49 9.54 9.24
CA THR A 77 -17.94 10.95 9.30
C THR A 77 -18.45 11.35 10.70
N GLU A 78 -18.78 10.39 11.57
CA GLU A 78 -19.34 10.65 12.91
C GLU A 78 -18.30 10.54 14.03
N LYS A 79 -17.46 9.50 13.97
CA LYS A 79 -16.51 9.17 15.04
C LYS A 79 -15.11 9.70 14.77
N GLY A 80 -14.85 10.18 13.56
CA GLY A 80 -13.52 10.51 13.07
C GLY A 80 -12.79 9.27 12.57
N ASP A 81 -11.73 9.51 11.80
CA ASP A 81 -10.93 8.46 11.18
C ASP A 81 -9.85 7.96 12.14
N VAL A 82 -9.69 6.64 12.22
CA VAL A 82 -8.61 5.99 12.97
C VAL A 82 -7.81 5.11 12.03
N ILE A 83 -6.57 5.50 11.75
CA ILE A 83 -5.65 4.76 10.90
C ILE A 83 -4.54 4.17 11.77
N CYS A 84 -4.30 2.87 11.63
CA CYS A 84 -3.27 2.15 12.37
C CYS A 84 -2.30 1.45 11.42
N TYR A 85 -1.06 1.29 11.88
CA TYR A 85 0.01 0.61 11.18
C TYR A 85 0.64 -0.48 12.04
N TYR A 86 0.98 -1.60 11.41
CA TYR A 86 1.79 -2.67 11.99
C TYR A 86 2.77 -3.23 10.96
N GLY A 87 4.03 -3.42 11.34
CA GLY A 87 5.03 -4.14 10.55
C GLY A 87 5.68 -5.23 11.41
N ASN A 88 5.58 -6.49 11.01
CA ASN A 88 6.04 -7.63 11.85
C ASN A 88 7.58 -7.78 11.93
N ARG A 89 8.32 -6.85 11.31
CA ARG A 89 9.78 -6.71 11.42
C ARG A 89 10.20 -5.46 12.21
N GLY A 90 9.24 -4.68 12.70
CA GLY A 90 9.46 -3.48 13.50
C GLY A 90 9.09 -3.72 14.96
N GLU A 91 8.51 -2.70 15.57
CA GLU A 91 8.03 -2.75 16.95
C GLU A 91 6.93 -3.82 17.14
N PRO A 92 6.86 -4.45 18.33
CA PRO A 92 5.91 -5.54 18.59
C PRO A 92 4.45 -5.07 18.61
N GLU A 93 4.21 -3.82 19.01
CA GLU A 93 2.87 -3.25 19.12
C GLU A 93 2.51 -2.39 17.90
N PRO A 94 1.26 -2.47 17.41
CA PRO A 94 0.78 -1.55 16.39
C PRO A 94 0.66 -0.13 16.91
N ILE A 95 0.76 0.85 16.01
CA ILE A 95 0.64 2.27 16.32
C ILE A 95 -0.58 2.89 15.64
N VAL A 96 -1.15 3.91 16.28
CA VAL A 96 -2.12 4.81 15.65
C VAL A 96 -1.33 5.90 14.93
N LEU A 97 -1.68 6.18 13.68
CA LEU A 97 -1.06 7.23 12.88
C LEU A 97 -1.78 8.55 13.13
N GLU A 98 -1.00 9.59 13.41
CA GLU A 98 -1.50 10.96 13.49
C GLU A 98 -1.81 11.50 12.09
N PRO A 99 -2.63 12.55 11.95
CA PRO A 99 -2.86 13.19 10.65
C PRO A 99 -1.56 13.63 9.98
N GLY A 100 -1.34 13.19 8.73
CA GLY A 100 -0.14 13.53 7.99
C GLY A 100 0.03 12.69 6.71
N THR A 101 1.14 12.93 6.02
CA THR A 101 1.52 12.18 4.81
C THR A 101 2.52 11.10 5.17
N TYR A 102 2.24 9.87 4.80
CA TYR A 102 3.08 8.70 5.04
C TYR A 102 3.45 7.99 3.73
N GLY A 103 4.65 7.44 3.71
CA GLY A 103 5.18 6.59 2.66
C GLY A 103 5.42 5.18 3.19
N LEU A 104 4.93 4.19 2.45
CA LEU A 104 5.17 2.78 2.73
C LEU A 104 5.59 2.07 1.45
N SER A 105 6.69 1.33 1.56
CA SER A 105 7.25 0.49 0.49
C SER A 105 7.40 -0.95 1.03
N ASN A 106 8.33 -1.72 0.46
CA ASN A 106 8.72 -3.04 0.98
C ASN A 106 9.68 -2.95 2.18
N ALA A 107 9.46 -2.00 3.08
CA ALA A 107 10.26 -1.75 4.29
C ALA A 107 9.35 -1.30 5.42
N LEU A 108 9.88 -1.01 6.62
CA LEU A 108 9.07 -0.41 7.68
C LEU A 108 8.59 0.98 7.26
N LEU A 109 7.51 1.46 7.87
CA LEU A 109 6.91 2.76 7.60
C LEU A 109 7.98 3.88 7.64
N GLU A 110 7.94 4.78 6.65
CA GLU A 110 8.88 5.91 6.53
C GLU A 110 10.37 5.51 6.42
N THR A 111 10.70 4.25 6.14
CA THR A 111 12.10 3.87 5.83
C THR A 111 12.56 4.69 4.61
N PRO A 112 13.68 5.44 4.69
CA PRO A 112 14.04 6.47 3.72
C PRO A 112 14.69 5.90 2.45
N TRP A 113 14.02 4.95 1.80
CA TRP A 113 14.35 4.54 0.44
C TRP A 113 14.19 5.74 -0.47
N ARG A 114 15.17 6.00 -1.35
CA ARG A 114 15.16 7.19 -2.20
C ARG A 114 13.90 7.28 -3.06
N LYS A 115 13.46 6.15 -3.58
CA LYS A 115 12.20 6.06 -4.35
C LYS A 115 10.97 6.46 -3.53
N LEU A 116 10.98 6.17 -2.22
CA LEU A 116 9.87 6.50 -1.33
C LEU A 116 9.86 8.01 -1.09
N CYS A 117 11.03 8.59 -0.76
CA CYS A 117 11.17 10.04 -0.59
C CYS A 117 10.79 10.79 -1.87
N PHE A 118 11.26 10.33 -3.02
CA PHE A 118 10.93 10.91 -4.33
C PHE A 118 9.44 10.80 -4.66
N GLY A 119 8.83 9.62 -4.51
CA GLY A 119 7.40 9.43 -4.75
C GLY A 119 6.54 10.27 -3.78
N LYS A 120 6.96 10.39 -2.52
CA LYS A 120 6.29 11.23 -1.51
C LYS A 120 6.39 12.73 -1.85
N GLN A 121 7.54 13.18 -2.40
CA GLN A 121 7.69 14.52 -2.90
C GLN A 121 6.73 14.79 -4.07
N LEU A 122 6.72 13.95 -5.10
CA LEU A 122 5.82 14.08 -6.25
C LEU A 122 4.34 14.05 -5.83
N PHE A 123 3.99 13.20 -4.86
CA PHE A 123 2.65 13.15 -4.28
C PHE A 123 2.25 14.50 -3.65
N LEU A 124 3.12 15.09 -2.83
CA LEU A 124 2.85 16.37 -2.18
C LEU A 124 2.72 17.51 -3.21
N GLU A 125 3.58 17.53 -4.23
CA GLU A 125 3.50 18.49 -5.33
C GLU A 125 2.18 18.36 -6.09
N ALA A 126 1.74 17.14 -6.40
CA ALA A 126 0.46 16.89 -7.06
C ALA A 126 -0.73 17.37 -6.22
N VAL A 127 -0.72 17.12 -4.90
CA VAL A 127 -1.76 17.57 -3.97
C VAL A 127 -1.80 19.10 -3.89
N GLU A 128 -0.65 19.76 -3.79
CA GLU A 128 -0.54 21.22 -3.73
C GLU A 128 -1.04 21.88 -5.01
N GLN A 129 -0.59 21.39 -6.18
CA GLN A 129 -0.97 21.95 -7.48
C GLN A 129 -2.45 21.76 -7.82
N CYS A 130 -3.10 20.73 -7.25
CA CYS A 130 -4.50 20.43 -7.49
C CYS A 130 -5.46 21.10 -6.50
N GLN A 131 -4.98 21.95 -5.59
CA GLN A 131 -5.86 22.66 -4.67
C GLN A 131 -6.90 23.51 -5.42
N GLY A 132 -8.19 23.25 -5.15
CA GLY A 132 -9.30 23.94 -5.80
C GLY A 132 -9.63 23.47 -7.21
N LEU A 133 -8.91 22.46 -7.75
CA LEU A 133 -9.24 21.82 -9.02
C LEU A 133 -10.24 20.66 -8.81
N PRO A 134 -10.95 20.22 -9.87
CA PRO A 134 -11.78 19.01 -9.81
C PRO A 134 -10.96 17.79 -9.40
N LYS A 135 -11.57 16.88 -8.62
CA LYS A 135 -10.89 15.68 -8.07
C LYS A 135 -10.31 14.78 -9.17
N GLU A 136 -10.89 14.80 -10.36
CA GLU A 136 -10.45 14.03 -11.53
C GLU A 136 -9.05 14.46 -11.99
N VAL A 137 -8.71 15.74 -11.83
CA VAL A 137 -7.37 16.27 -12.11
C VAL A 137 -6.38 15.70 -11.11
N LEU A 138 -6.73 15.71 -9.81
CA LEU A 138 -5.90 15.11 -8.76
C LEU A 138 -5.70 13.61 -8.99
N ILE A 139 -6.76 12.86 -9.30
CA ILE A 139 -6.68 11.43 -9.59
C ILE A 139 -5.71 11.17 -10.76
N THR A 140 -5.81 11.97 -11.83
CA THR A 140 -4.91 11.84 -12.99
C THR A 140 -3.45 12.08 -12.60
N GLN A 141 -3.17 13.18 -11.89
CA GLN A 141 -1.81 13.49 -11.42
C GLN A 141 -1.25 12.41 -10.49
N LEU A 142 -2.05 11.90 -9.55
CA LEU A 142 -1.63 10.81 -8.66
C LEU A 142 -1.36 9.50 -9.42
N LEU A 143 -2.16 9.18 -10.45
CA LEU A 143 -1.90 8.04 -11.32
C LEU A 143 -0.62 8.21 -12.14
N ASP A 144 -0.27 9.44 -12.55
CA ASP A 144 1.00 9.73 -13.23
C ASP A 144 2.19 9.54 -12.27
N VAL A 145 2.08 10.01 -11.02
CA VAL A 145 3.09 9.74 -9.98
C VAL A 145 3.28 8.23 -9.79
N LEU A 146 2.20 7.46 -9.69
CA LEU A 146 2.23 6.01 -9.52
C LEU A 146 2.78 5.26 -10.76
N ASN A 147 2.81 5.90 -11.93
CA ASN A 147 3.39 5.35 -13.17
C ASN A 147 4.82 5.83 -13.42
N ASN A 148 5.42 6.60 -12.53
CA ASN A 148 6.79 7.10 -12.72
C ASN A 148 7.82 5.96 -12.65
N GLU A 149 8.56 5.76 -13.75
CA GLU A 149 9.57 4.70 -13.90
C GLU A 149 11.01 5.18 -13.63
N GLU A 150 11.18 6.39 -13.11
CA GLU A 150 12.49 6.98 -12.84
C GLU A 150 13.18 6.28 -11.67
N ALA A 151 14.27 5.57 -11.97
CA ALA A 151 15.04 4.85 -10.97
C ALA A 151 15.85 5.80 -10.09
N GLN A 152 15.59 5.77 -8.79
CA GLN A 152 16.26 6.61 -7.79
C GLN A 152 17.52 5.91 -7.24
N LEU A 153 18.60 5.92 -8.02
CA LEU A 153 19.88 5.25 -7.69
C LEU A 153 21.02 6.23 -7.35
N PRO A 154 22.02 5.79 -6.57
CA PRO A 154 22.02 4.57 -5.74
C PRO A 154 20.98 4.69 -4.62
N ASP A 155 20.50 3.58 -4.06
CA ASP A 155 19.59 3.59 -2.90
C ASP A 155 20.22 2.83 -1.72
N PRO A 156 21.06 3.50 -0.90
CA PRO A 156 21.79 2.84 0.18
C PRO A 156 20.87 2.17 1.21
N ALA A 157 19.64 2.66 1.40
CA ALA A 157 18.71 2.07 2.35
C ALA A 157 18.11 0.75 1.83
N ILE A 158 17.86 0.63 0.52
CA ILE A 158 17.50 -0.65 -0.10
C ILE A 158 18.69 -1.61 -0.04
N GLU A 159 19.89 -1.14 -0.34
CA GLU A 159 21.12 -1.94 -0.30
C GLU A 159 21.41 -2.50 1.10
N ASP A 160 21.26 -1.69 2.15
CA ASP A 160 21.48 -2.12 3.53
C ASP A 160 20.46 -3.20 3.97
N GLN A 161 19.17 -2.99 3.65
CA GLN A 161 18.11 -3.93 4.01
C GLN A 161 18.20 -5.23 3.21
N GLY A 162 18.47 -5.13 1.90
CA GLY A 162 18.51 -6.25 0.98
C GLY A 162 19.86 -6.97 0.89
N ARG A 163 20.95 -6.33 1.30
CA ARG A 163 22.35 -6.82 1.20
C ARG A 163 22.67 -7.39 -0.19
N GLU A 164 23.46 -8.46 -0.25
CA GLU A 164 23.84 -9.12 -1.51
C GLU A 164 22.62 -9.62 -2.31
N TYR A 165 21.52 -9.95 -1.64
CA TYR A 165 20.29 -10.44 -2.30
C TYR A 165 19.68 -9.41 -3.25
N VAL A 166 19.72 -8.11 -2.90
CA VAL A 166 19.07 -7.07 -3.71
C VAL A 166 19.95 -6.59 -4.87
N GLN A 167 21.27 -6.81 -4.84
CA GLN A 167 22.19 -6.27 -5.85
C GLN A 167 21.81 -6.67 -7.29
N ALA A 168 21.36 -7.90 -7.50
CA ALA A 168 20.98 -8.40 -8.83
C ALA A 168 19.73 -7.72 -9.42
N PHE A 169 18.92 -7.05 -8.57
CA PHE A 169 17.65 -6.46 -8.98
C PHE A 169 17.47 -5.02 -8.47
N LEU A 170 18.47 -4.40 -7.85
CA LEU A 170 18.35 -3.08 -7.20
C LEU A 170 17.80 -2.01 -8.15
N SER A 171 18.32 -1.96 -9.38
CA SER A 171 17.87 -1.02 -10.40
C SER A 171 16.39 -1.15 -10.73
N LYS A 172 15.83 -2.35 -10.60
CA LYS A 172 14.41 -2.64 -10.82
C LYS A 172 13.53 -2.16 -9.67
N TYR A 173 13.98 -2.32 -8.44
CA TYR A 173 13.21 -1.97 -7.25
C TYR A 173 13.26 -0.48 -6.90
N SER A 174 14.10 0.31 -7.56
CA SER A 174 14.39 1.71 -7.19
C SER A 174 13.49 2.76 -7.85
N ALA A 175 12.49 2.36 -8.64
CA ALA A 175 11.47 3.25 -9.18
C ALA A 175 10.15 3.14 -8.39
N VAL A 176 9.29 4.17 -8.50
CA VAL A 176 7.91 4.14 -7.98
C VAL A 176 7.12 3.05 -8.72
N CYS A 177 7.11 3.10 -10.04
CA CYS A 177 6.56 2.08 -10.90
C CYS A 177 7.64 1.08 -11.32
N VAL A 178 7.66 -0.08 -10.66
CA VAL A 178 8.61 -1.15 -10.96
C VAL A 178 8.26 -1.83 -12.28
N ARG A 179 9.22 -1.87 -13.23
CA ARG A 179 9.12 -2.62 -14.50
C ARG A 179 10.27 -3.60 -14.66
N CYS A 180 9.94 -4.88 -14.80
CA CYS A 180 10.91 -5.94 -15.12
C CYS A 180 10.24 -7.04 -15.95
N PRO A 181 11.03 -7.88 -16.64
CA PRO A 181 10.48 -9.01 -17.41
C PRO A 181 9.59 -9.96 -16.59
N ASP A 182 10.00 -10.29 -15.36
CA ASP A 182 9.36 -11.33 -14.53
C ASP A 182 8.67 -10.79 -13.26
N TYR A 183 8.75 -9.48 -13.01
CA TYR A 183 8.19 -8.83 -11.82
C TYR A 183 7.87 -7.37 -12.12
N GLY A 184 6.79 -6.83 -11.58
CA GLY A 184 6.48 -5.42 -11.76
C GLY A 184 5.11 -5.01 -11.27
N THR A 185 4.88 -3.69 -11.34
CA THR A 185 3.64 -3.05 -10.95
C THR A 185 2.55 -3.37 -11.97
N ARG A 186 1.50 -4.07 -11.54
CA ARG A 186 0.37 -4.44 -12.40
C ARG A 186 -0.86 -3.54 -12.23
N THR A 187 -0.94 -2.85 -11.10
CA THR A 187 -2.10 -2.04 -10.72
C THR A 187 -1.62 -0.74 -10.05
N ASN A 188 -2.33 0.35 -10.30
CA ASN A 188 -2.19 1.61 -9.59
C ASN A 188 -3.57 2.00 -9.07
N THR A 189 -3.67 2.30 -7.78
CA THR A 189 -4.96 2.57 -7.15
C THR A 189 -4.89 3.90 -6.40
N VAL A 190 -5.87 4.75 -6.62
CA VAL A 190 -6.10 6.00 -5.90
C VAL A 190 -7.43 5.87 -5.17
N ILE A 191 -7.42 6.09 -3.86
CA ILE A 191 -8.64 6.13 -3.03
C ILE A 191 -8.71 7.53 -2.44
N LEU A 192 -9.76 8.26 -2.79
CA LEU A 192 -10.10 9.55 -2.19
C LEU A 192 -11.33 9.36 -1.31
N VAL A 193 -11.29 9.96 -0.11
CA VAL A 193 -12.44 10.02 0.80
C VAL A 193 -12.59 11.48 1.21
N ASP A 194 -13.74 12.07 0.89
CA ASP A 194 -14.03 13.46 1.25
C ASP A 194 -14.64 13.58 2.66
N ALA A 195 -14.78 14.83 3.13
CA ALA A 195 -15.33 15.12 4.46
C ALA A 195 -16.81 14.70 4.64
N ASP A 196 -17.54 14.52 3.54
CA ASP A 196 -18.94 14.04 3.53
C ASP A 196 -19.02 12.50 3.49
N GLY A 197 -17.87 11.82 3.46
CA GLY A 197 -17.77 10.37 3.39
C GLY A 197 -18.01 9.80 1.99
N HIS A 198 -17.89 10.59 0.92
CA HIS A 198 -17.88 10.06 -0.44
C HIS A 198 -16.52 9.48 -0.76
N VAL A 199 -16.53 8.23 -1.18
CA VAL A 199 -15.36 7.49 -1.62
C VAL A 199 -15.32 7.48 -3.13
N THR A 200 -14.18 7.87 -3.70
CA THR A 200 -13.83 7.61 -5.10
C THR A 200 -12.65 6.64 -5.12
N PHE A 201 -12.89 5.42 -5.61
CA PHE A 201 -11.88 4.38 -5.82
C PHE A 201 -11.59 4.30 -7.32
N THR A 202 -10.40 4.72 -7.73
CA THR A 202 -9.95 4.60 -9.12
C THR A 202 -8.78 3.65 -9.19
N GLU A 203 -8.90 2.61 -10.01
CA GLU A 203 -7.84 1.65 -10.26
C GLU A 203 -7.52 1.56 -11.75
N ARG A 204 -6.23 1.67 -12.05
CA ARG A 204 -5.65 1.42 -13.37
C ARG A 204 -4.91 0.08 -13.32
N SER A 205 -5.34 -0.88 -14.14
CA SER A 205 -4.84 -2.26 -14.12
C SER A 205 -4.35 -2.72 -15.50
N MET A 206 -3.22 -3.43 -15.55
CA MET A 206 -2.70 -4.03 -16.78
C MET A 206 -3.63 -5.15 -17.25
N LEU A 207 -4.06 -5.07 -18.52
CA LEU A 207 -4.93 -6.07 -19.13
C LEU A 207 -4.21 -7.41 -19.36
N ASP A 208 -2.92 -7.37 -19.68
CA ASP A 208 -2.10 -8.56 -19.90
C ASP A 208 -0.64 -8.34 -19.46
N LYS A 209 0.34 -8.81 -20.23
CA LYS A 209 1.78 -8.62 -19.98
C LYS A 209 2.36 -7.43 -20.75
N ASP A 210 1.60 -6.85 -21.68
CA ASP A 210 1.98 -5.66 -22.43
C ASP A 210 1.86 -4.42 -21.52
N PRO A 211 2.98 -3.75 -21.20
CA PRO A 211 2.99 -2.58 -20.32
C PRO A 211 2.28 -1.36 -20.92
N SER A 212 1.87 -1.39 -22.19
CA SER A 212 1.08 -0.32 -22.81
C SER A 212 -0.43 -0.49 -22.64
N ARG A 213 -0.91 -1.69 -22.26
CA ARG A 213 -2.33 -2.02 -22.24
C ARG A 213 -2.91 -1.96 -20.82
N TRP A 214 -3.58 -0.86 -20.53
CA TRP A 214 -4.22 -0.62 -19.24
C TRP A 214 -5.72 -0.38 -19.41
N GLU A 215 -6.47 -0.79 -18.39
CA GLU A 215 -7.86 -0.40 -18.19
C GLU A 215 -7.96 0.40 -16.91
N THR A 216 -8.76 1.48 -16.95
CA THR A 216 -9.05 2.29 -15.76
C THR A 216 -10.51 2.09 -15.39
N SER A 217 -10.77 1.75 -14.14
CA SER A 217 -12.10 1.65 -13.56
C SER A 217 -12.23 2.61 -12.39
N THR A 218 -13.40 3.22 -12.24
CA THR A 218 -13.72 4.09 -11.10
C THR A 218 -15.03 3.63 -10.47
N HIS A 219 -15.01 3.46 -9.15
CA HIS A 219 -16.16 3.14 -8.32
C HIS A 219 -16.37 4.24 -7.30
N GLU A 220 -17.61 4.69 -7.17
CA GLU A 220 -17.99 5.73 -6.21
C GLU A 220 -19.11 5.23 -5.30
N PHE A 221 -19.00 5.53 -4.01
CA PHE A 221 -20.01 5.19 -3.02
C PHE A 221 -19.89 6.12 -1.81
N ARG A 222 -20.87 6.06 -0.92
CA ARG A 222 -20.85 6.79 0.34
C ARG A 222 -20.63 5.82 1.50
N LEU A 223 -19.81 6.23 2.47
CA LEU A 223 -19.66 5.50 3.72
C LEU A 223 -21.02 5.40 4.44
N GLN A 224 -21.31 4.21 4.94
CA GLN A 224 -22.46 3.92 5.78
C GLN A 224 -22.12 4.36 7.19
N SER A 225 -22.98 5.19 7.77
CA SER A 225 -22.97 5.56 9.19
C SER A 225 -23.13 4.35 10.09
#